data_AF-A0AAV9Z3B2-F1
#
_entry.id   AF-A0AAV9Z3B2-F1
#
_cell.length_a   1.000
_cell.length_b   1.000
_cell.length_c   1.000
_cell.angle_alpha   90.00
_cell.angle_beta   90.00
_cell.angle_gamma   90.00
#
_symmetry.space_group_name_H-M   'P 1'
#
loop_
_entity.id
_entity.type
_entity.pdbx_description
1 polymer ?
#
loop_
_entity_poly.entity_id
_entity_poly.type
_entity_poly.pdbx_seq_one_letter_code
_entity_poly.pdbx_strand_id
1 'polypeptide(L)'
;MSDSTSIEDPSQRLSKRILAALQKTNNVPPEQYIPALRQRLATAQHELAACQADKEALFAERKALQKPSKAKRFQNSRTQIANARNGVDDQINTVKDRIYRLQRQILAFTSILSPIRRLPAEILCGIFHLWLAAELADARPLYCRYRRPATLLPWTLTHVCQYWRAAARGDPSLWSHIRIDADAVNRGNFLVAIEAQLELTLQTPLRLELLDVTDDSQSNYWDDENYPCRPSDITAMHTFTGILRTLVSHSNRWQTLTLCIPSPEEYSLVIPILASIKGHLDCLQSLRIEGQMMLWPKELENLFEGAPNLQEALLTRSMHGELEKDRPYPPLGIAWSHLTCLEIYASTAVSLGILHQTADLEVLAVGACDSDDQPPLIDNVVLRNLRRLFVEGTEILQYLTTPALENLDLELGNITMIPYIADLLLRSKCQVRSLALTSPRGEPDIRAVETLLQALPSLSYLELRCHRYGIESHYIPAP
;
A
#
# COMPACT_ATOMS: atom_id res chain seq x y z
N MET A 1 37.16 -15.28 -17.03
CA MET A 1 36.82 -16.69 -17.28
C MET A 1 36.30 -17.27 -15.98
N SER A 2 34.97 -17.30 -15.86
CA SER A 2 34.25 -18.03 -14.82
C SER A 2 32.90 -18.38 -15.44
N ASP A 3 32.66 -19.68 -15.61
CA ASP A 3 31.50 -20.24 -16.28
C ASP A 3 30.20 -19.86 -15.56
N SER A 4 29.45 -18.92 -16.14
CA SER A 4 28.06 -18.68 -15.79
C SER A 4 27.19 -19.72 -16.50
N THR A 5 27.04 -20.90 -15.91
CA THR A 5 25.96 -21.82 -16.27
C THR A 5 24.63 -21.17 -15.90
N SER A 6 24.07 -20.43 -16.85
CA SER A 6 22.71 -19.90 -16.79
C SER A 6 21.75 -21.07 -16.52
N ILE A 7 21.25 -21.13 -15.28
CA ILE A 7 20.18 -22.07 -14.90
C ILE A 7 18.94 -21.59 -15.64
N GLU A 8 18.71 -22.12 -16.85
CA GLU A 8 17.51 -21.85 -17.63
C GLU A 8 16.25 -22.18 -16.80
N ASP A 9 15.42 -21.17 -16.57
CA ASP A 9 14.10 -21.26 -15.93
C ASP A 9 13.27 -22.42 -16.54
N PRO A 10 12.72 -23.35 -15.73
CA PRO A 10 11.91 -24.47 -16.19
C PRO A 10 10.75 -24.07 -17.12
N SER A 11 10.21 -22.86 -16.95
CA SER A 11 9.17 -22.29 -17.82
C SER A 11 9.69 -21.97 -19.23
N GLN A 12 10.94 -21.53 -19.35
CA GLN A 12 11.59 -21.24 -20.64
C GLN A 12 11.93 -22.53 -21.41
N ARG A 13 12.42 -23.56 -20.71
CA ARG A 13 12.61 -24.89 -21.31
C ARG A 13 11.29 -25.48 -21.81
N LEU A 14 10.21 -25.32 -21.05
CA LEU A 14 8.89 -25.79 -21.47
C LEU A 14 8.38 -25.02 -22.70
N SER A 15 8.53 -23.70 -22.72
CA SER A 15 8.10 -22.83 -23.83
C SER A 15 8.89 -23.11 -25.12
N LYS A 16 10.22 -23.23 -25.04
CA LYS A 16 11.08 -23.62 -26.19
C LYS A 16 10.75 -25.04 -26.68
N ARG A 17 10.51 -26.00 -25.78
CA ARG A 17 10.12 -27.37 -26.15
C ARG A 17 8.73 -27.42 -26.79
N ILE A 18 7.79 -26.59 -26.34
CA ILE A 18 6.45 -26.47 -26.92
C ILE A 18 6.54 -25.84 -28.32
N LEU A 19 7.30 -24.75 -28.48
CA LEU A 19 7.56 -24.14 -29.79
C LEU A 19 8.26 -25.10 -30.77
N ALA A 20 9.27 -25.83 -30.31
CA ALA A 20 9.94 -26.86 -31.11
C ALA A 20 9.04 -28.06 -31.43
N ALA A 21 8.12 -28.40 -30.52
CA ALA A 21 7.11 -29.43 -30.77
C ALA A 21 6.09 -28.97 -31.82
N LEU A 22 5.67 -27.71 -31.78
CA LEU A 22 4.78 -27.09 -32.77
C LEU A 22 5.42 -27.00 -34.15
N GLN A 23 6.73 -26.71 -34.22
CA GLN A 23 7.49 -26.70 -35.47
C GLN A 23 7.71 -28.10 -36.07
N LYS A 24 7.72 -29.15 -35.24
CA LYS A 24 7.84 -30.55 -35.72
C LYS A 24 6.53 -31.12 -36.24
N THR A 25 5.39 -30.61 -35.77
CA THR A 25 4.06 -31.05 -36.18
C THR A 25 3.57 -30.21 -37.35
N ASN A 26 4.12 -30.46 -38.53
CA ASN A 26 3.94 -29.69 -39.76
C ASN A 26 2.48 -29.66 -40.32
N ASN A 27 1.43 -29.96 -39.55
CA ASN A 27 0.07 -30.16 -40.08
C ASN A 27 -1.11 -29.81 -39.14
N VAL A 28 -0.91 -29.29 -37.92
CA VAL A 28 -2.04 -28.93 -37.03
C VAL A 28 -1.91 -27.48 -36.56
N PRO A 29 -2.90 -26.61 -36.84
CA PRO A 29 -2.88 -25.22 -36.38
C PRO A 29 -2.80 -25.13 -34.85
N PRO A 30 -2.05 -24.18 -34.26
CA PRO A 30 -1.94 -24.03 -32.81
C PRO A 30 -3.29 -23.90 -32.08
N GLU A 31 -4.31 -23.39 -32.77
CA GLU A 31 -5.68 -23.22 -32.27
C GLU A 31 -6.39 -24.56 -31.99
N GLN A 32 -6.00 -25.65 -32.66
CA GLN A 32 -6.57 -26.98 -32.44
C GLN A 32 -5.91 -27.74 -31.28
N TYR A 33 -4.76 -27.27 -30.77
CA TYR A 33 -4.05 -27.93 -29.67
C TYR A 33 -4.72 -27.75 -28.30
N ILE A 34 -5.28 -26.57 -28.01
CA ILE A 34 -5.91 -26.31 -26.71
C ILE A 34 -7.16 -27.21 -26.50
N PRO A 35 -8.08 -27.36 -27.47
CA PRO A 35 -9.20 -28.30 -27.36
C PRO A 35 -8.75 -29.75 -27.13
N ALA A 36 -7.74 -30.22 -27.88
CA ALA A 36 -7.22 -31.58 -27.73
C ALA A 36 -6.57 -31.83 -26.35
N LEU A 37 -5.82 -30.84 -25.84
CA LEU A 37 -5.24 -30.91 -24.48
C LEU A 37 -6.33 -30.88 -23.40
N ARG A 38 -7.39 -30.07 -23.58
CA ARG A 38 -8.54 -30.03 -22.66
C ARG A 38 -9.28 -31.36 -22.64
N GLN A 39 -9.46 -32.01 -23.79
CA GLN A 39 -10.06 -33.34 -23.86
C GLN A 39 -9.21 -34.38 -23.10
N ARG A 40 -7.88 -34.39 -23.30
CA ARG A 40 -6.96 -35.27 -22.56
C ARG A 40 -6.96 -35.00 -21.05
N LEU A 41 -7.09 -33.73 -20.65
CA LEU A 41 -7.22 -33.34 -19.24
C LEU A 41 -8.52 -33.91 -18.64
N ALA A 42 -9.65 -33.80 -19.36
CA ALA A 42 -10.92 -34.35 -18.92
C ALA A 42 -10.87 -35.88 -18.77
N THR A 43 -10.25 -36.59 -19.72
CA THR A 43 -10.02 -38.04 -19.60
C THR A 43 -9.17 -38.38 -18.38
N ALA A 44 -8.09 -37.64 -18.12
CA ALA A 44 -7.25 -37.86 -16.95
C ALA A 44 -7.96 -37.56 -15.62
N GLN A 45 -8.83 -36.55 -15.58
CA GLN A 45 -9.65 -36.25 -14.41
C GLN A 45 -10.67 -37.38 -14.14
N HIS A 46 -11.25 -37.97 -15.19
CA HIS A 46 -12.13 -39.12 -15.05
C HIS A 46 -11.37 -40.37 -14.57
N GLU A 47 -10.16 -40.63 -15.08
CA GLU A 47 -9.29 -41.70 -14.57
C GLU A 47 -8.94 -41.48 -13.09
N LEU A 48 -8.66 -40.25 -12.67
CA LEU A 48 -8.38 -39.94 -11.26
C LEU A 48 -9.59 -40.26 -10.37
N ALA A 49 -10.80 -39.89 -10.80
CA ALA A 49 -12.03 -40.19 -10.07
C ALA A 49 -12.26 -41.70 -9.94
N ALA A 50 -11.98 -42.48 -10.99
CA ALA A 50 -12.06 -43.94 -10.95
C ALA A 50 -11.06 -44.54 -9.95
N CYS A 51 -9.77 -44.12 -9.98
CA CYS A 51 -8.78 -44.59 -9.01
C CYS A 51 -9.12 -44.21 -7.56
N GLN A 52 -9.74 -43.04 -7.34
CA GLN A 52 -10.22 -42.63 -6.02
C GLN A 52 -11.37 -43.51 -5.52
N ALA A 53 -12.31 -43.86 -6.40
CA ALA A 53 -13.39 -44.81 -6.08
C ALA A 53 -12.86 -46.22 -5.76
N ASP A 54 -11.88 -46.72 -6.51
CA ASP A 54 -11.23 -48.01 -6.24
C ASP A 54 -10.53 -48.00 -4.87
N LYS A 55 -9.87 -46.89 -4.53
CA LYS A 55 -9.26 -46.70 -3.21
C LYS A 55 -10.31 -46.74 -2.09
N GLU A 56 -11.46 -46.10 -2.27
CA GLU A 56 -12.57 -46.13 -1.31
C GLU A 56 -13.16 -47.54 -1.15
N ALA A 57 -13.29 -48.30 -2.24
CA ALA A 57 -13.73 -49.69 -2.20
C ALA A 57 -12.75 -50.58 -1.40
N LEU A 58 -11.44 -50.42 -1.60
CA LEU A 58 -10.41 -51.12 -0.82
C LEU A 58 -10.42 -50.73 0.67
N PHE A 59 -10.76 -49.47 0.98
CA PHE A 59 -10.96 -49.04 2.37
C PHE A 59 -12.18 -49.71 3.01
N ALA A 60 -13.30 -49.80 2.29
CA ALA A 60 -14.50 -50.48 2.76
C ALA A 60 -14.24 -51.98 2.99
N GLU A 61 -13.51 -52.64 2.08
CA GLU A 61 -13.13 -54.05 2.19
C GLU A 61 -12.20 -54.29 3.40
N ARG A 62 -11.19 -53.42 3.61
CA ARG A 62 -10.32 -53.47 4.80
C ARG A 62 -11.11 -53.30 6.09
N LYS A 63 -12.10 -52.40 6.11
CA LYS A 63 -12.98 -52.16 7.28
C LYS A 63 -13.87 -53.37 7.56
N ALA A 64 -14.37 -54.05 6.53
CA ALA A 64 -15.14 -55.30 6.68
C ALA A 64 -14.31 -56.44 7.30
N LEU A 65 -13.01 -56.50 7.01
CA LEU A 65 -12.06 -57.48 7.54
C LEU A 65 -11.56 -57.20 8.97
N GLN A 66 -11.95 -56.07 9.59
CA GLN A 66 -11.62 -55.74 10.99
C GLN A 66 -12.53 -56.42 12.03
N LYS A 67 -13.56 -57.18 11.62
CA LYS A 67 -14.40 -57.95 12.56
C LYS A 67 -13.57 -59.04 13.27
N PRO A 68 -13.80 -59.30 14.58
CA PRO A 68 -12.89 -60.09 15.39
C PRO A 68 -12.99 -61.58 15.07
N SER A 69 -12.11 -62.11 14.22
CA SER A 69 -11.87 -63.55 14.14
C SER A 69 -10.37 -63.85 13.96
N LYS A 70 -9.85 -64.72 14.83
CA LYS A 70 -8.43 -65.09 14.90
C LYS A 70 -8.14 -66.21 13.90
N ALA A 71 -7.67 -65.87 12.69
CA ALA A 71 -7.10 -66.87 11.79
C ALA A 71 -5.99 -66.30 10.90
N LYS A 72 -4.90 -67.06 10.75
CA LYS A 72 -3.72 -66.80 9.91
C LYS A 72 -4.08 -66.48 8.44
N ARG A 73 -5.24 -66.94 7.97
CA ARG A 73 -5.81 -66.68 6.63
C ARG A 73 -6.14 -65.20 6.38
N PHE A 74 -6.52 -64.44 7.41
CA PHE A 74 -6.83 -63.01 7.29
C PHE A 74 -5.59 -62.12 7.23
N GLN A 75 -4.44 -62.60 7.71
CA GLN A 75 -3.19 -61.83 7.67
C GLN A 75 -2.66 -61.71 6.24
N ASN A 76 -2.77 -62.78 5.44
CA ASN A 76 -2.44 -62.77 4.00
C ASN A 76 -3.40 -61.87 3.20
N SER A 77 -4.70 -61.88 3.50
CA SER A 77 -5.66 -60.98 2.84
C SER A 77 -5.42 -59.51 3.20
N ARG A 78 -5.02 -59.21 4.45
CA ARG A 78 -4.67 -57.85 4.89
C ARG A 78 -3.41 -57.33 4.20
N THR A 79 -2.39 -58.16 4.01
CA THR A 79 -1.18 -57.77 3.28
C THR A 79 -1.44 -57.60 1.79
N GLN A 80 -2.28 -58.44 1.17
CA GLN A 80 -2.71 -58.26 -0.22
C GLN A 80 -3.47 -56.94 -0.44
N ILE A 81 -4.43 -56.59 0.44
CA ILE A 81 -5.15 -55.32 0.36
C ILE A 81 -4.23 -54.11 0.61
N ALA A 82 -3.24 -54.24 1.51
CA ALA A 82 -2.25 -53.19 1.71
C ALA A 82 -1.39 -52.95 0.46
N ASN A 83 -0.95 -54.02 -0.20
CA ASN A 83 -0.19 -53.92 -1.45
C ASN A 83 -1.04 -53.35 -2.60
N ALA A 84 -2.30 -53.79 -2.72
CA ALA A 84 -3.23 -53.24 -3.71
C ALA A 84 -3.48 -51.75 -3.48
N ARG A 85 -3.64 -51.32 -2.23
CA ARG A 85 -3.78 -49.91 -1.86
C ARG A 85 -2.56 -49.08 -2.24
N ASN A 86 -1.35 -49.57 -1.94
CA ASN A 86 -0.12 -48.88 -2.34
C ASN A 86 -0.05 -48.74 -3.87
N GLY A 87 -0.42 -49.77 -4.62
CA GLY A 87 -0.50 -49.71 -6.09
C GLY A 87 -1.50 -48.68 -6.61
N VAL A 88 -2.67 -48.56 -5.98
CA VAL A 88 -3.66 -47.53 -6.33
C VAL A 88 -3.18 -46.13 -5.92
N ASP A 89 -2.50 -45.98 -4.78
CA ASP A 89 -1.90 -44.71 -4.36
C ASP A 89 -0.81 -44.22 -5.35
N ASP A 90 0.01 -45.14 -5.87
CA ASP A 90 1.00 -44.85 -6.92
C ASP A 90 0.34 -44.43 -8.25
N GLN A 91 -0.75 -45.11 -8.64
CA GLN A 91 -1.54 -44.73 -9.81
C GLN A 91 -2.19 -43.35 -9.65
N ILE A 92 -2.77 -43.06 -8.49
CA ILE A 92 -3.35 -41.74 -8.17
C ILE A 92 -2.28 -40.65 -8.30
N ASN A 93 -1.09 -40.85 -7.72
CA ASN A 93 0.00 -39.89 -7.81
C ASN A 93 0.46 -39.69 -9.27
N THR A 94 0.55 -40.77 -10.05
CA THR A 94 0.90 -40.71 -11.48
C THR A 94 -0.14 -39.93 -12.30
N VAL A 95 -1.44 -40.15 -12.05
CA VAL A 95 -2.52 -39.43 -12.75
C VAL A 95 -2.56 -37.96 -12.32
N LYS A 96 -2.35 -37.64 -11.03
CA LYS A 96 -2.23 -36.26 -10.54
C LYS A 96 -1.09 -35.52 -11.22
N ASP A 97 0.08 -36.14 -11.32
CA ASP A 97 1.23 -35.61 -12.05
C ASP A 97 0.89 -35.33 -13.52
N ARG A 98 0.17 -36.24 -14.16
CA ARG A 98 -0.26 -36.09 -15.56
C ARG A 98 -1.24 -34.93 -15.72
N ILE A 99 -2.22 -34.79 -14.82
CA ILE A 99 -3.17 -33.67 -14.76
C ILE A 99 -2.41 -32.35 -14.60
N TYR A 100 -1.48 -32.27 -13.64
CA TYR A 100 -0.67 -31.07 -13.41
C TYR A 100 0.13 -30.67 -14.66
N ARG A 101 0.75 -31.64 -15.33
CA ARG A 101 1.49 -31.39 -16.59
C ARG A 101 0.57 -30.90 -17.71
N LEU A 102 -0.61 -31.50 -17.89
CA LEU A 102 -1.59 -31.09 -18.91
C LEU A 102 -2.14 -29.69 -18.63
N GLN A 103 -2.43 -29.35 -17.37
CA GLN A 103 -2.83 -28.01 -16.97
C GLN A 103 -1.73 -26.98 -17.27
N ARG A 104 -0.47 -27.26 -16.92
CA ARG A 104 0.66 -26.38 -17.27
C ARG A 104 0.81 -26.21 -18.79
N GLN A 105 0.61 -27.26 -19.57
CA GLN A 105 0.65 -27.17 -21.03
C GLN A 105 -0.48 -26.28 -21.58
N ILE A 106 -1.72 -26.49 -21.13
CA ILE A 106 -2.86 -25.65 -21.52
C ILE A 106 -2.57 -24.18 -21.20
N LEU A 107 -2.11 -23.88 -19.98
CA LEU A 107 -1.75 -22.52 -19.57
C LEU A 107 -0.64 -21.91 -20.42
N ALA A 108 0.39 -22.69 -20.78
CA ALA A 108 1.45 -22.22 -21.66
C ALA A 108 0.92 -21.89 -23.07
N PHE A 109 0.08 -22.76 -23.63
CA PHE A 109 -0.52 -22.56 -24.96
C PHE A 109 -1.52 -21.41 -24.99
N THR A 110 -2.41 -21.29 -23.99
CA THR A 110 -3.32 -20.15 -23.87
C THR A 110 -2.56 -18.85 -23.68
N SER A 111 -1.46 -18.87 -22.92
CA SER A 111 -0.57 -17.71 -22.77
C SER A 111 0.05 -17.31 -24.11
N ILE A 112 0.57 -18.25 -24.90
CA ILE A 112 1.19 -18.00 -26.22
C ILE A 112 0.19 -17.39 -27.21
N LEU A 113 -1.04 -17.86 -27.21
CA LEU A 113 -2.10 -17.38 -28.11
C LEU A 113 -2.87 -16.18 -27.56
N SER A 114 -2.52 -15.69 -26.37
CA SER A 114 -3.22 -14.58 -25.73
C SER A 114 -3.06 -13.30 -26.57
N PRO A 115 -4.17 -12.58 -26.88
CA PRO A 115 -4.13 -11.31 -27.59
C PRO A 115 -3.21 -10.28 -26.92
N ILE A 116 -3.03 -10.37 -25.60
CA ILE A 116 -2.19 -9.44 -24.83
C ILE A 116 -0.72 -9.44 -25.26
N ARG A 117 -0.25 -10.50 -25.92
CA ARG A 117 1.11 -10.57 -26.48
C ARG A 117 1.29 -9.76 -27.76
N ARG A 118 0.19 -9.32 -28.38
CA ARG A 118 0.20 -8.47 -29.58
C ARG A 118 0.17 -6.99 -29.23
N LEU A 119 -0.02 -6.65 -27.96
CA LEU A 119 0.02 -5.26 -27.53
C LEU A 119 1.45 -4.72 -27.63
N PRO A 120 1.65 -3.51 -28.16
CA PRO A 120 2.91 -2.79 -28.04
C PRO A 120 3.35 -2.67 -26.58
N ALA A 121 4.66 -2.59 -26.35
CA ALA A 121 5.22 -2.55 -25.01
C ALA A 121 4.72 -1.33 -24.22
N GLU A 122 4.50 -0.21 -24.91
CA GLU A 122 4.03 1.06 -24.34
C GLU A 122 2.61 0.92 -23.78
N ILE A 123 1.72 0.26 -24.52
CA ILE A 123 0.34 0.01 -24.07
C ILE A 123 0.35 -0.96 -22.89
N LEU A 124 1.21 -1.98 -22.95
CA LEU A 124 1.35 -2.94 -21.86
C LEU A 124 1.89 -2.27 -20.59
N CYS A 125 2.89 -1.38 -20.70
CA CYS A 125 3.38 -0.59 -19.58
C CYS A 125 2.31 0.37 -19.03
N GLY A 126 1.50 1.00 -19.90
CA GLY A 126 0.34 1.78 -19.46
C GLY A 126 -0.64 0.97 -18.60
N ILE A 127 -0.90 -0.29 -18.98
CA ILE A 127 -1.72 -1.21 -18.17
C ILE A 127 -1.03 -1.51 -16.82
N PHE A 128 0.29 -1.71 -16.81
CA PHE A 128 1.05 -1.96 -15.59
C PHE A 128 0.95 -0.78 -14.61
N HIS A 129 1.08 0.45 -15.09
CA HIS A 129 0.93 1.66 -14.28
C HIS A 129 -0.46 1.81 -13.69
N LEU A 130 -1.51 1.56 -14.49
CA LEU A 130 -2.89 1.62 -14.00
C LEU A 130 -3.16 0.56 -12.92
N TRP A 131 -2.66 -0.66 -13.12
CA TRP A 131 -2.76 -1.72 -12.12
C TRP A 131 -2.00 -1.34 -10.84
N LEU A 132 -0.74 -0.88 -10.97
CA LEU A 132 0.07 -0.50 -9.82
C LEU A 132 -0.56 0.67 -9.05
N ALA A 133 -1.09 1.68 -9.75
CA ALA A 133 -1.79 2.80 -9.13
C ALA A 133 -3.05 2.36 -8.37
N ALA A 134 -3.85 1.44 -8.93
CA ALA A 134 -5.02 0.89 -8.26
C ALA A 134 -4.64 0.08 -7.02
N GLU A 135 -3.60 -0.76 -7.11
CA GLU A 135 -3.08 -1.46 -5.95
C GLU A 135 -2.63 -0.46 -4.89
N LEU A 136 -1.80 0.53 -5.22
CA LEU A 136 -1.31 1.50 -4.23
C LEU A 136 -2.41 2.38 -3.64
N ALA A 137 -3.44 2.76 -4.41
CA ALA A 137 -4.55 3.59 -3.94
C ALA A 137 -5.45 2.88 -2.91
N ASP A 138 -5.62 1.56 -3.04
CA ASP A 138 -6.39 0.72 -2.10
C ASP A 138 -5.63 0.42 -0.80
N ALA A 139 -4.40 0.93 -0.62
CA ALA A 139 -3.61 0.79 0.60
C ALA A 139 -4.08 1.70 1.76
N ARG A 140 -5.40 1.90 1.91
CA ARG A 140 -5.99 2.37 3.17
C ARG A 140 -5.92 1.24 4.23
N PRO A 141 -5.76 1.55 5.52
CA PRO A 141 -5.06 0.65 6.44
C PRO A 141 -5.80 -0.59 6.94
N LEU A 142 -7.04 -0.90 6.51
CA LEU A 142 -7.90 -1.69 7.40
C LEU A 142 -8.28 -3.13 7.03
N TYR A 143 -8.16 -3.67 5.80
CA TYR A 143 -8.78 -5.00 5.54
C TYR A 143 -8.12 -5.99 4.56
N CYS A 144 -6.84 -5.88 4.21
CA CYS A 144 -6.23 -6.83 3.24
C CYS A 144 -4.99 -7.56 3.76
N ARG A 145 -5.23 -8.56 4.62
CA ARG A 145 -4.24 -9.45 5.28
C ARG A 145 -3.44 -10.40 4.35
N TYR A 146 -3.45 -10.16 3.03
CA TYR A 146 -2.75 -10.97 2.02
C TYR A 146 -1.97 -10.15 0.99
N ARG A 147 -1.77 -8.85 1.21
CA ARG A 147 -1.08 -8.02 0.23
C ARG A 147 0.42 -8.28 0.22
N ARG A 148 0.99 -8.35 -0.98
CA ARG A 148 2.44 -8.33 -1.17
C ARG A 148 2.95 -6.95 -0.74
N PRO A 149 4.13 -6.84 -0.12
CA PRO A 149 4.79 -5.56 0.10
C PRO A 149 4.75 -4.79 -1.20
N ALA A 150 4.36 -3.52 -1.16
CA ALA A 150 4.16 -2.73 -2.37
C ALA A 150 5.41 -2.70 -3.28
N THR A 151 6.60 -2.74 -2.68
CA THR A 151 7.89 -2.88 -3.38
C THR A 151 8.03 -4.18 -4.18
N LEU A 152 7.33 -5.26 -3.80
CA LEU A 152 7.34 -6.52 -4.56
C LEU A 152 6.31 -6.54 -5.70
N LEU A 153 5.40 -5.56 -5.80
CA LEU A 153 4.34 -5.54 -6.81
C LEU A 153 4.91 -5.50 -8.25
N PRO A 154 5.88 -4.62 -8.60
CA PRO A 154 6.42 -4.58 -9.96
C PRO A 154 7.10 -5.90 -10.37
N TRP A 155 7.74 -6.58 -9.42
CA TRP A 155 8.40 -7.86 -9.66
C TRP A 155 7.43 -8.94 -10.15
N THR A 156 6.17 -8.90 -9.71
CA THR A 156 5.14 -9.87 -10.13
C THR A 156 4.89 -9.85 -11.64
N LEU A 157 4.98 -8.68 -12.26
CA LEU A 157 4.82 -8.49 -13.71
C LEU A 157 5.94 -9.20 -14.48
N THR A 158 7.14 -9.26 -13.88
CA THR A 158 8.30 -9.95 -14.48
C THR A 158 8.20 -11.47 -14.46
N HIS A 159 7.27 -12.04 -13.69
CA HIS A 159 7.11 -13.50 -13.59
C HIS A 159 6.04 -14.06 -14.52
N VAL A 160 5.28 -13.21 -15.23
CA VAL A 160 4.20 -13.66 -16.13
C VAL A 160 4.76 -14.33 -17.39
N CYS A 161 5.58 -13.62 -18.15
CA CYS A 161 6.25 -14.16 -19.34
C CYS A 161 7.50 -13.35 -19.70
N GLN A 162 8.31 -13.84 -20.65
CA GLN A 162 9.50 -13.12 -21.13
C GLN A 162 9.18 -11.74 -21.72
N TYR A 163 8.06 -11.61 -22.43
CA TYR A 163 7.65 -10.33 -23.02
C TYR A 163 7.31 -9.29 -21.95
N TRP A 164 6.51 -9.67 -20.95
CA TRP A 164 6.17 -8.80 -19.82
C TRP A 164 7.40 -8.42 -19.01
N ARG A 165 8.31 -9.37 -18.80
CA ARG A 165 9.60 -9.09 -18.15
C ARG A 165 10.42 -8.06 -18.91
N ALA A 166 10.51 -8.19 -20.23
CA ALA A 166 11.24 -7.24 -21.07
C ALA A 166 10.57 -5.85 -21.03
N ALA A 167 9.24 -5.79 -21.18
CA ALA A 167 8.47 -4.55 -21.12
C ALA A 167 8.61 -3.85 -19.75
N ALA A 168 8.37 -4.57 -18.66
CA ALA A 168 8.48 -4.03 -17.30
C ALA A 168 9.91 -3.53 -16.99
N ARG A 169 10.95 -4.28 -17.36
CA ARG A 169 12.35 -3.83 -17.17
C ARG A 169 12.73 -2.66 -18.07
N GLY A 170 12.07 -2.50 -19.22
CA GLY A 170 12.29 -1.42 -20.17
C GLY A 170 11.62 -0.10 -19.76
N ASP A 171 10.81 -0.11 -18.70
CA ASP A 171 10.14 1.08 -18.17
C ASP A 171 10.62 1.39 -16.75
N PRO A 172 11.63 2.29 -16.60
CA PRO A 172 12.18 2.67 -15.30
C PRO A 172 11.17 3.33 -14.35
N SER A 173 10.09 3.92 -14.87
CA SER A 173 9.09 4.59 -14.03
C SER A 173 8.23 3.60 -13.24
N LEU A 174 8.13 2.36 -13.70
CA LEU A 174 7.41 1.29 -12.99
C LEU A 174 8.10 0.90 -11.67
N TRP A 175 9.40 1.19 -11.56
CA TRP A 175 10.26 0.81 -10.44
C TRP A 175 10.53 1.97 -9.47
N SER A 176 10.11 3.19 -9.81
CA SER A 176 10.48 4.40 -9.06
C SER A 176 9.72 4.56 -7.73
N HIS A 177 8.64 3.82 -7.54
CA HIS A 177 7.90 3.78 -6.28
C HIS A 177 8.45 2.68 -5.37
N ILE A 178 9.02 3.09 -4.24
CA ILE A 178 9.59 2.20 -3.23
C ILE A 178 8.87 2.45 -1.91
N ARG A 179 8.30 1.38 -1.34
CA ARG A 179 7.57 1.42 -0.06
C ARG A 179 8.12 0.40 0.91
N ILE A 180 8.47 0.86 2.09
CA ILE A 180 9.04 0.05 3.17
C ILE A 180 8.04 0.05 4.32
N ASP A 181 7.61 -1.13 4.73
CA ASP A 181 6.72 -1.38 5.86
C ASP A 181 7.22 -2.58 6.69
N ALA A 182 6.59 -2.83 7.83
CA ALA A 182 6.92 -3.94 8.72
C ALA A 182 7.00 -5.30 7.99
N ASP A 183 6.05 -5.56 7.08
CA ASP A 183 6.00 -6.80 6.31
C ASP A 183 7.17 -6.95 5.34
N ALA A 184 7.64 -5.85 4.77
CA ALA A 184 8.78 -5.84 3.85
C ALA A 184 10.08 -6.18 4.59
N VAL A 185 10.31 -5.58 5.75
CA VAL A 185 11.53 -5.75 6.55
C VAL A 185 11.65 -7.17 7.11
N ASN A 186 10.51 -7.80 7.44
CA ASN A 186 10.48 -9.17 7.97
C ASN A 186 10.72 -10.27 6.91
N ARG A 187 10.75 -9.93 5.62
CA ARG A 187 11.04 -10.88 4.54
C ARG A 187 12.56 -10.91 4.28
N GLY A 188 13.20 -12.03 4.60
CA GLY A 188 14.60 -12.25 4.24
C GLY A 188 14.87 -11.97 2.75
N ASN A 189 16.00 -11.31 2.44
CA ASN A 189 16.45 -10.84 1.12
C ASN A 189 15.80 -9.54 0.58
N PHE A 190 15.02 -8.80 1.38
CA PHE A 190 14.39 -7.57 0.92
C PHE A 190 15.40 -6.48 0.49
N LEU A 191 16.54 -6.35 1.18
CA LEU A 191 17.61 -5.42 0.78
C LEU A 191 18.11 -5.66 -0.65
N VAL A 192 18.34 -6.92 -1.02
CA VAL A 192 18.78 -7.30 -2.38
C VAL A 192 17.73 -6.94 -3.43
N ALA A 193 16.44 -7.08 -3.08
CA ALA A 193 15.36 -6.70 -3.98
C ALA A 193 15.29 -5.17 -4.17
N ILE A 194 15.53 -4.39 -3.12
CA ILE A 194 15.62 -2.92 -3.20
C ILE A 194 16.79 -2.49 -4.08
N GLU A 195 17.98 -3.07 -3.87
CA GLU A 195 19.17 -2.78 -4.69
C GLU A 195 18.89 -3.08 -6.17
N ALA A 196 18.35 -4.26 -6.48
CA ALA A 196 17.99 -4.63 -7.84
C ALA A 196 16.88 -3.73 -8.44
N GLN A 197 15.96 -3.23 -7.61
CA GLN A 197 14.93 -2.30 -8.04
C GLN A 197 15.52 -0.93 -8.35
N LEU A 198 16.42 -0.41 -7.49
CA LEU A 198 17.12 0.85 -7.70
C LEU A 198 17.91 0.85 -9.01
N GLU A 199 18.56 -0.26 -9.36
CA GLU A 199 19.22 -0.42 -10.67
C GLU A 199 18.26 -0.25 -11.84
N LEU A 200 17.01 -0.70 -11.71
CA LEU A 200 15.99 -0.59 -12.76
C LEU A 200 15.39 0.82 -12.88
N THR A 201 15.48 1.64 -11.82
CA THR A 201 15.02 3.04 -11.87
C THR A 201 15.90 3.95 -12.73
N LEU A 202 17.15 3.56 -13.00
CA LEU A 202 18.12 4.38 -13.72
C LEU A 202 18.30 5.79 -13.11
N GLN A 203 17.71 6.81 -13.71
CA GLN A 203 17.75 8.22 -13.27
C GLN A 203 16.34 8.80 -13.05
N THR A 204 15.30 7.96 -12.98
CA THR A 204 13.94 8.45 -12.74
C THR A 204 13.81 9.06 -11.34
N PRO A 205 12.96 10.07 -11.16
CA PRO A 205 12.65 10.58 -9.83
C PRO A 205 11.98 9.50 -8.98
N LEU A 206 12.36 9.41 -7.70
CA LEU A 206 11.91 8.38 -6.78
C LEU A 206 10.74 8.87 -5.91
N ARG A 207 9.75 8.00 -5.73
CA ARG A 207 8.68 8.16 -4.73
C ARG A 207 8.93 7.16 -3.61
N LEU A 208 9.26 7.66 -2.43
CA LEU A 208 9.58 6.85 -1.27
C LEU A 208 8.49 6.92 -0.22
N GLU A 209 8.09 5.78 0.30
CA GLU A 209 7.24 5.66 1.49
C GLU A 209 7.97 4.82 2.54
N LEU A 210 8.48 5.48 3.56
CA LEU A 210 9.17 4.89 4.70
C LEU A 210 8.18 4.84 5.86
N LEU A 211 7.50 3.71 6.01
CA LEU A 211 6.42 3.56 6.98
C LEU A 211 6.92 2.91 8.26
N ASP A 212 6.11 3.04 9.30
CA ASP A 212 6.41 2.45 10.59
C ASP A 212 6.56 0.92 10.49
N VAL A 213 7.72 0.43 10.95
CA VAL A 213 8.11 -0.98 10.90
C VAL A 213 7.76 -1.67 12.23
N THR A 214 7.44 -0.90 13.28
CA THR A 214 7.21 -1.40 14.64
C THR A 214 5.75 -1.29 15.09
N ASP A 215 4.84 -0.76 14.26
CA ASP A 215 3.41 -0.70 14.60
C ASP A 215 2.78 -2.11 14.72
N ASP A 216 2.69 -2.56 15.96
CA ASP A 216 2.08 -3.80 16.40
C ASP A 216 0.54 -3.73 16.45
N SER A 217 -0.08 -2.65 15.98
CA SER A 217 -1.55 -2.47 16.03
C SER A 217 -2.34 -3.56 15.27
N GLN A 218 -1.72 -4.29 14.32
CA GLN A 218 -2.33 -5.46 13.68
C GLN A 218 -2.15 -6.79 14.45
N SER A 219 -1.32 -6.82 15.50
CA SER A 219 -1.05 -7.99 16.33
C SER A 219 -2.25 -8.36 17.22
N ASN A 220 -3.07 -7.36 17.62
CA ASN A 220 -4.13 -7.58 18.60
C ASN A 220 -5.38 -8.35 18.11
N TYR A 221 -5.42 -8.83 16.86
CA TYR A 221 -6.62 -9.49 16.35
C TYR A 221 -6.53 -10.97 16.03
N TRP A 222 -5.35 -11.60 15.95
CA TRP A 222 -5.30 -13.02 15.62
C TRP A 222 -4.03 -13.72 16.13
N ASP A 223 -4.14 -14.33 17.31
CA ASP A 223 -3.32 -15.47 17.73
C ASP A 223 -3.53 -16.62 16.72
N ASP A 224 -2.72 -16.67 15.67
CA ASP A 224 -2.65 -17.82 14.77
C ASP A 224 -1.26 -18.44 14.92
N GLU A 225 -1.20 -19.60 15.61
CA GLU A 225 0.01 -20.38 15.93
C GLU A 225 0.86 -20.79 14.70
N ASN A 226 0.41 -20.46 13.49
CA ASN A 226 1.08 -20.79 12.23
C ASN A 226 1.96 -19.69 11.65
N TYR A 227 2.09 -18.52 12.28
CA TYR A 227 3.04 -17.51 11.80
C TYR A 227 4.47 -17.82 12.26
N PRO A 228 5.47 -17.86 11.34
CA PRO A 228 6.87 -17.96 11.74
C PRO A 228 7.19 -16.79 12.67
N CYS A 229 7.83 -17.09 13.80
CA CYS A 229 8.19 -16.11 14.82
C CYS A 229 8.69 -14.82 14.16
N ARG A 230 8.02 -13.69 14.45
CA ARG A 230 8.50 -12.37 14.03
C ARG A 230 9.97 -12.25 14.46
N PRO A 231 10.88 -11.81 13.56
CA PRO A 231 12.23 -11.46 13.98
C PRO A 231 12.15 -10.54 15.20
N SER A 232 13.07 -10.70 16.16
CA SER A 232 13.17 -9.74 17.26
C SER A 232 13.29 -8.32 16.67
N ASP A 233 12.68 -7.33 17.33
CA ASP A 233 12.63 -5.92 16.88
C ASP A 233 14.01 -5.40 16.42
N ILE A 234 15.08 -5.90 17.05
CA ILE A 234 16.48 -5.64 16.72
C ILE A 234 16.86 -6.05 15.28
N THR A 235 16.46 -7.24 14.81
CA THR A 235 16.82 -7.74 13.47
C THR A 235 16.07 -6.99 12.38
N ALA A 236 14.79 -6.68 12.62
CA ALA A 236 13.99 -5.85 11.74
C ALA A 236 14.60 -4.44 11.65
N MET A 237 14.95 -3.84 12.78
CA MET A 237 15.58 -2.51 12.83
C MET A 237 16.94 -2.46 12.10
N HIS A 238 17.79 -3.47 12.25
CA HIS A 238 19.05 -3.55 11.49
C HIS A 238 18.81 -3.66 9.98
N THR A 239 17.79 -4.40 9.57
CA THR A 239 17.43 -4.52 8.15
C THR A 239 16.89 -3.19 7.61
N PHE A 240 15.99 -2.53 8.35
CA PHE A 240 15.47 -1.21 8.02
C PHE A 240 16.58 -0.16 7.88
N THR A 241 17.47 -0.05 8.86
CA THR A 241 18.61 0.88 8.81
C THR A 241 19.58 0.58 7.65
N GLY A 242 19.78 -0.71 7.33
CA GLY A 242 20.53 -1.12 6.14
C GLY A 242 19.91 -0.60 4.85
N ILE A 243 18.60 -0.79 4.69
CA ILE A 243 17.86 -0.31 3.51
C ILE A 243 17.85 1.22 3.44
N LEU A 244 17.65 1.88 4.58
CA LEU A 244 17.64 3.34 4.66
C LEU A 244 18.97 3.94 4.19
N ARG A 245 20.11 3.35 4.58
CA ARG A 245 21.44 3.78 4.10
C ARG A 245 21.54 3.71 2.58
N THR A 246 21.06 2.63 1.98
CA THR A 246 21.02 2.48 0.52
C THR A 246 20.15 3.54 -0.13
N LEU A 247 18.94 3.79 0.40
CA LEU A 247 18.04 4.79 -0.17
C LEU A 247 18.57 6.23 -0.06
N VAL A 248 19.16 6.58 1.08
CA VAL A 248 19.69 7.94 1.34
C VAL A 248 20.82 8.31 0.37
N SER A 249 21.58 7.32 -0.11
CA SER A 249 22.60 7.54 -1.16
C SER A 249 22.02 8.00 -2.51
N HIS A 250 20.71 7.88 -2.70
CA HIS A 250 19.97 8.33 -3.88
C HIS A 250 19.05 9.53 -3.60
N SER A 251 19.28 10.25 -2.48
CA SER A 251 18.45 11.37 -2.02
C SER A 251 18.24 12.48 -3.06
N ASN A 252 19.25 12.73 -3.89
CA ASN A 252 19.20 13.74 -4.97
C ASN A 252 18.09 13.51 -6.00
N ARG A 253 17.55 12.29 -6.08
CA ARG A 253 16.47 11.93 -7.01
C ARG A 253 15.12 11.82 -6.34
N TRP A 254 15.02 12.03 -5.03
CA TRP A 254 13.75 11.91 -4.32
C TRP A 254 12.82 13.03 -4.76
N GLN A 255 11.65 12.67 -5.28
CA GLN A 255 10.60 13.61 -5.69
C GLN A 255 9.49 13.68 -4.67
N THR A 256 9.13 12.53 -4.09
CA THR A 256 8.12 12.41 -3.06
C THR A 256 8.69 11.58 -1.93
N LEU A 257 8.58 12.07 -0.70
CA LEU A 257 9.01 11.37 0.50
C LEU A 257 7.87 11.35 1.51
N THR A 258 7.41 10.17 1.87
CA THR A 258 6.64 9.93 3.09
C THR A 258 7.56 9.30 4.12
N LEU A 259 7.71 9.95 5.26
CA LEU A 259 8.54 9.50 6.38
C LEU A 259 7.66 9.35 7.62
N CYS A 260 7.41 8.12 8.05
CA CYS A 260 6.91 7.82 9.38
C CYS A 260 8.09 7.84 10.35
N ILE A 261 8.06 8.77 11.30
CA ILE A 261 9.07 8.89 12.34
C ILE A 261 8.84 7.78 13.37
N PRO A 262 9.85 6.91 13.61
CA PRO A 262 9.73 5.78 14.53
C PRO A 262 9.61 6.23 15.99
N SER A 263 9.46 5.29 16.93
CA SER A 263 9.39 5.58 18.36
C SER A 263 10.66 6.26 18.91
N PRO A 264 10.61 6.97 20.05
CA PRO A 264 11.78 7.65 20.63
C PRO A 264 13.00 6.78 20.90
N GLU A 265 12.78 5.50 21.14
CA GLU A 265 13.82 4.52 21.41
C GLU A 265 14.67 4.23 20.15
N GLU A 266 14.10 4.45 18.96
CA GLU A 266 14.67 4.07 17.66
C GLU A 266 15.45 5.21 16.96
N TYR A 267 15.30 6.47 17.42
CA TYR A 267 15.96 7.64 16.80
C TYR A 267 17.46 7.52 16.71
N SER A 268 18.08 6.97 17.76
CA SER A 268 19.53 6.84 17.86
C SER A 268 20.15 6.11 16.66
N LEU A 269 19.38 5.25 15.97
CA LEU A 269 19.82 4.48 14.82
C LEU A 269 19.44 5.11 13.46
N VAL A 270 18.25 5.73 13.37
CA VAL A 270 17.67 6.22 12.11
C VAL A 270 18.13 7.64 11.78
N ILE A 271 18.14 8.53 12.76
CA ILE A 271 18.42 9.96 12.55
C ILE A 271 19.82 10.23 11.97
N PRO A 272 20.91 9.59 12.46
CA PRO A 272 22.23 9.82 11.88
C PRO A 272 22.32 9.45 10.40
N ILE A 273 21.51 8.48 9.95
CA ILE A 273 21.43 8.09 8.54
C ILE A 273 20.70 9.18 7.75
N LEU A 274 19.55 9.64 8.26
CA LEU A 274 18.78 10.70 7.61
C LEU A 274 19.56 12.01 7.49
N ALA A 275 20.40 12.37 8.46
CA ALA A 275 21.21 13.59 8.41
C ALA A 275 22.02 13.75 7.11
N SER A 276 22.35 12.65 6.43
CA SER A 276 23.07 12.65 5.16
C SER A 276 22.25 13.17 3.96
N ILE A 277 20.92 13.28 4.08
CA ILE A 277 20.06 13.82 3.01
C ILE A 277 20.17 15.34 2.89
N LYS A 278 20.65 16.02 3.93
CA LYS A 278 20.73 17.48 3.98
C LYS A 278 21.53 18.01 2.77
N GLY A 279 20.98 18.99 2.07
CA GLY A 279 21.58 19.56 0.87
C GLY A 279 21.54 18.69 -0.39
N HIS A 280 20.88 17.52 -0.35
CA HIS A 280 20.75 16.60 -1.49
C HIS A 280 19.27 16.37 -1.86
N LEU A 281 18.42 17.39 -1.73
CA LEU A 281 16.97 17.28 -1.94
C LEU A 281 16.46 18.14 -3.11
N ASP A 282 17.29 18.29 -4.15
CA ASP A 282 17.02 19.19 -5.29
C ASP A 282 15.74 18.84 -6.06
N CYS A 283 15.37 17.55 -6.11
CA CYS A 283 14.18 17.09 -6.82
C CYS A 283 12.93 16.99 -5.94
N LEU A 284 13.03 17.24 -4.64
CA LEU A 284 11.94 16.99 -3.69
C LEU A 284 10.82 18.01 -3.91
N GLN A 285 9.62 17.50 -4.24
CA GLN A 285 8.42 18.28 -4.54
C GLN A 285 7.33 18.10 -3.49
N SER A 286 7.26 16.91 -2.89
CA SER A 286 6.23 16.56 -1.90
C SER A 286 6.86 15.86 -0.72
N LEU A 287 6.66 16.41 0.47
CA LEU A 287 7.17 15.89 1.75
C LEU A 287 5.99 15.62 2.67
N ARG A 288 5.86 14.37 3.10
CA ARG A 288 4.94 13.95 4.14
C ARG A 288 5.73 13.41 5.31
N ILE A 289 5.51 13.98 6.49
CA ILE A 289 6.08 13.51 7.75
C ILE A 289 4.90 13.10 8.62
N GLU A 290 4.85 11.82 8.94
CA GLU A 290 3.91 11.26 9.88
C GLU A 290 4.70 10.83 11.11
N GLY A 291 4.15 10.91 12.31
CA GLY A 291 4.88 10.46 13.49
C GLY A 291 3.95 9.97 14.58
N GLN A 292 4.34 8.89 15.27
CA GLN A 292 3.71 8.39 16.49
C GLN A 292 3.85 9.33 17.70
N MET A 293 4.46 10.50 17.52
CA MET A 293 5.10 11.19 18.61
C MET A 293 4.26 12.25 19.30
N MET A 294 4.53 12.32 20.61
CA MET A 294 4.18 13.40 21.52
C MET A 294 5.10 14.64 21.36
N LEU A 295 6.28 14.50 20.72
CA LEU A 295 7.32 15.54 20.55
C LEU A 295 7.99 15.41 19.17
N TRP A 296 8.73 16.39 18.67
CA TRP A 296 9.54 16.22 17.44
C TRP A 296 11.04 16.14 17.80
N PRO A 297 11.84 15.25 17.18
CA PRO A 297 13.27 15.14 17.50
C PRO A 297 14.00 16.43 17.10
N LYS A 298 14.87 16.94 17.97
CA LYS A 298 15.69 18.14 17.66
C LYS A 298 16.59 17.89 16.46
N GLU A 299 16.95 16.65 16.22
CA GLU A 299 17.87 16.25 15.17
C GLU A 299 17.23 16.28 13.77
N LEU A 300 15.91 16.51 13.65
CA LEU A 300 15.26 16.88 12.38
C LEU A 300 15.45 18.36 12.02
N GLU A 301 16.07 19.14 12.90
CA GLU A 301 16.37 20.56 12.66
C GLU A 301 17.20 20.74 11.39
N ASN A 302 16.68 21.56 10.48
CA ASN A 302 17.26 21.90 9.19
C ASN A 302 17.59 20.68 8.31
N LEU A 303 16.93 19.55 8.55
CA LEU A 303 17.17 18.31 7.80
C LEU A 303 16.75 18.45 6.33
N PHE A 304 15.66 19.19 6.08
CA PHE A 304 15.12 19.44 4.76
C PHE A 304 15.60 20.76 4.15
N GLU A 305 16.65 21.36 4.75
CA GLU A 305 17.35 22.49 4.16
C GLU A 305 17.98 22.08 2.84
N GLY A 306 17.76 22.88 1.79
CA GLY A 306 18.21 22.56 0.43
C GLY A 306 17.20 21.75 -0.39
N ALA A 307 15.90 21.84 -0.09
CA ALA A 307 14.81 21.37 -0.95
C ALA A 307 14.11 22.56 -1.66
N PRO A 308 14.72 23.16 -2.70
CA PRO A 308 14.22 24.41 -3.30
C PRO A 308 12.92 24.23 -4.12
N ASN A 309 12.62 23.00 -4.56
CA ASN A 309 11.47 22.70 -5.39
C ASN A 309 10.28 22.13 -4.61
N LEU A 310 10.32 22.21 -3.27
CA LEU A 310 9.27 21.68 -2.40
C LEU A 310 8.00 22.53 -2.54
N GLN A 311 6.90 21.89 -2.93
CA GLN A 311 5.60 22.53 -3.18
C GLN A 311 4.53 22.04 -2.21
N GLU A 312 4.64 20.79 -1.75
CA GLU A 312 3.67 20.15 -0.87
C GLU A 312 4.36 19.71 0.42
N ALA A 313 3.81 20.11 1.56
CA ALA A 313 4.27 19.68 2.88
C ALA A 313 3.09 19.19 3.72
N LEU A 314 3.17 17.96 4.22
CA LEU A 314 2.11 17.33 5.00
C LEU A 314 2.70 16.84 6.31
N LEU A 315 2.42 17.57 7.38
CA LEU A 315 2.99 17.39 8.72
C LEU A 315 1.87 16.88 9.63
N THR A 316 1.70 15.56 9.64
CA THR A 316 0.57 14.91 10.32
C THR A 316 0.99 14.34 11.67
N ARG A 317 -0.01 14.22 12.56
CA ARG A 317 0.11 13.60 13.88
C ARG A 317 -0.47 12.17 13.81
N SER A 318 0.17 11.20 14.45
CA SER A 318 -0.45 9.88 14.67
C SER A 318 -1.59 9.97 15.69
N MET A 319 -2.61 9.15 15.51
CA MET A 319 -3.83 9.12 16.34
C MET A 319 -3.63 8.49 17.74
N HIS A 320 -2.39 8.27 18.18
CA HIS A 320 -2.06 7.55 19.40
C HIS A 320 -1.08 8.34 20.29
N GLY A 321 -1.62 9.12 21.25
CA GLY A 321 -0.83 9.80 22.30
C GLY A 321 -1.44 11.12 22.79
N GLU A 322 -1.50 11.34 24.11
CA GLU A 322 -1.96 12.59 24.75
C GLU A 322 -0.84 13.63 24.83
N LEU A 323 -0.95 14.75 24.11
CA LEU A 323 0.06 15.82 23.99
C LEU A 323 0.80 16.22 25.29
N GLU A 324 2.13 16.36 25.21
CA GLU A 324 2.85 17.37 25.98
C GLU A 324 2.76 18.72 25.23
N LYS A 325 2.11 19.71 25.86
CA LYS A 325 1.62 20.95 25.23
C LYS A 325 2.69 21.94 24.73
N ASP A 326 3.97 21.74 25.03
CA ASP A 326 4.92 22.87 25.11
C ASP A 326 6.16 22.80 24.19
N ARG A 327 6.17 22.02 23.09
CA ARG A 327 7.29 22.09 22.14
C ARG A 327 6.90 22.40 20.70
N PRO A 328 7.37 23.53 20.14
CA PRO A 328 7.16 23.85 18.73
C PRO A 328 7.88 22.82 17.85
N TYR A 329 7.41 22.67 16.60
CA TYR A 329 8.14 21.92 15.58
C TYR A 329 9.60 22.43 15.53
N PRO A 330 10.60 21.55 15.47
CA PRO A 330 11.96 21.97 15.17
C PRO A 330 11.94 22.69 13.81
N PRO A 331 12.76 23.73 13.61
CA PRO A 331 12.82 24.40 12.32
C PRO A 331 13.34 23.41 11.30
N LEU A 332 12.46 22.85 10.46
CA LEU A 332 12.78 21.78 9.52
C LEU A 332 13.70 22.22 8.36
N GLY A 333 14.00 23.52 8.28
CA GLY A 333 14.75 24.12 7.16
C GLY A 333 13.94 24.21 5.86
N ILE A 334 12.61 24.10 5.94
CA ILE A 334 11.71 24.15 4.79
C ILE A 334 11.54 25.60 4.32
N ALA A 335 11.62 25.83 3.01
CA ALA A 335 11.30 27.10 2.38
C ALA A 335 9.77 27.27 2.23
N TRP A 336 9.11 27.69 3.32
CA TRP A 336 7.64 27.81 3.40
C TRP A 336 7.01 28.72 2.33
N SER A 337 7.76 29.69 1.80
CA SER A 337 7.25 30.69 0.86
C SER A 337 6.74 30.10 -0.46
N HIS A 338 7.33 28.98 -0.92
CA HIS A 338 7.03 28.36 -2.21
C HIS A 338 5.99 27.23 -2.14
N LEU A 339 5.47 26.93 -0.95
CA LEU A 339 4.49 25.87 -0.77
C LEU A 339 3.12 26.28 -1.34
N THR A 340 2.56 25.38 -2.14
CA THR A 340 1.20 25.49 -2.71
C THR A 340 0.20 24.65 -1.91
N CYS A 341 0.67 23.58 -1.26
CA CYS A 341 -0.16 22.70 -0.43
C CYS A 341 0.50 22.48 0.93
N LEU A 342 -0.26 22.73 2.01
CA LEU A 342 0.19 22.53 3.38
C LEU A 342 -0.89 21.79 4.18
N GLU A 343 -0.52 20.70 4.83
CA GLU A 343 -1.31 20.01 5.83
C GLU A 343 -0.54 20.05 7.15
N ILE A 344 -1.13 20.57 8.23
CA ILE A 344 -0.45 20.80 9.50
C ILE A 344 -1.33 20.48 10.71
N TYR A 345 -0.80 19.70 11.63
CA TYR A 345 -1.48 19.26 12.84
C TYR A 345 -0.70 19.66 14.10
N ALA A 346 -0.82 20.94 14.48
CA ALA A 346 -0.13 21.53 15.63
C ALA A 346 -1.00 22.53 16.39
N SER A 347 -0.45 23.12 17.46
CA SER A 347 -1.13 24.21 18.18
C SER A 347 -1.37 25.43 17.29
N THR A 348 -2.29 26.29 17.72
CA THR A 348 -2.69 27.48 16.96
C THR A 348 -1.49 28.42 16.77
N ALA A 349 -0.73 28.70 17.83
CA ALA A 349 0.46 29.55 17.77
C ALA A 349 1.51 29.06 16.76
N VAL A 350 1.81 27.76 16.76
CA VAL A 350 2.80 27.16 15.85
C VAL A 350 2.31 27.23 14.40
N SER A 351 1.05 26.87 14.18
CA SER A 351 0.43 26.91 12.85
C SER A 351 0.45 28.33 12.27
N LEU A 352 0.11 29.36 13.07
CA LEU A 352 0.17 30.75 12.62
C LEU A 352 1.59 31.22 12.31
N GLY A 353 2.59 30.79 13.08
CA GLY A 353 4.00 31.11 12.83
C GLY A 353 4.50 30.60 11.48
N ILE A 354 4.02 29.43 11.05
CA ILE A 354 4.32 28.85 9.74
C ILE A 354 3.50 29.53 8.64
N LEU A 355 2.19 29.72 8.84
CA LEU A 355 1.31 30.35 7.86
C LEU A 355 1.67 31.81 7.56
N HIS A 356 2.32 32.52 8.49
CA HIS A 356 2.86 33.85 8.23
C HIS A 356 3.98 33.86 7.19
N GLN A 357 4.65 32.72 6.99
CA GLN A 357 5.77 32.56 6.05
C GLN A 357 5.32 31.99 4.69
N THR A 358 4.05 31.62 4.52
CA THR A 358 3.53 31.04 3.28
C THR A 358 2.88 32.12 2.40
N ALA A 359 3.46 32.38 1.23
CA ALA A 359 2.97 33.43 0.32
C ALA A 359 2.08 32.87 -0.81
N ASP A 360 2.44 31.69 -1.32
CA ASP A 360 1.84 31.10 -2.52
C ASP A 360 0.88 29.93 -2.23
N LEU A 361 0.41 29.82 -0.98
CA LEU A 361 -0.42 28.71 -0.54
C LEU A 361 -1.80 28.70 -1.21
N GLU A 362 -2.15 27.60 -1.86
CA GLU A 362 -3.42 27.39 -2.55
C GLU A 362 -4.35 26.42 -1.80
N VAL A 363 -3.77 25.42 -1.13
CA VAL A 363 -4.47 24.39 -0.36
C VAL A 363 -3.91 24.34 1.05
N LEU A 364 -4.80 24.43 2.04
CA LEU A 364 -4.46 24.34 3.46
C LEU A 364 -5.37 23.34 4.15
N ALA A 365 -4.77 22.43 4.91
CA ALA A 365 -5.46 21.57 5.86
C ALA A 365 -4.86 21.80 7.27
N VAL A 366 -5.71 22.11 8.25
CA VAL A 366 -5.29 22.30 9.65
C VAL A 366 -6.15 21.44 10.55
N GLY A 367 -5.54 20.66 11.44
CA GLY A 367 -6.28 19.83 12.41
C GLY A 367 -6.04 20.17 13.87
N ALA A 368 -6.83 19.51 14.74
CA ALA A 368 -7.15 19.93 16.12
C ALA A 368 -6.00 20.61 16.86
N CYS A 369 -6.06 21.95 16.84
CA CYS A 369 -5.27 22.81 17.71
C CYS A 369 -5.90 22.75 19.10
N ASP A 370 -5.19 22.22 20.09
CA ASP A 370 -5.58 22.46 21.49
C ASP A 370 -5.56 23.97 21.75
N SER A 371 -6.45 24.43 22.63
CA SER A 371 -6.46 25.81 23.10
C SER A 371 -5.12 26.13 23.76
N ASP A 372 -4.34 27.02 23.15
CA ASP A 372 -3.11 27.53 23.75
C ASP A 372 -3.47 28.19 25.11
N ASP A 373 -2.69 27.92 26.17
CA ASP A 373 -2.89 28.54 27.49
C ASP A 373 -2.67 30.08 27.46
N GLN A 374 -2.06 30.58 26.38
CA GLN A 374 -1.85 32.00 26.09
C GLN A 374 -2.27 32.34 24.66
N PRO A 375 -2.84 33.53 24.41
CA PRO A 375 -3.20 33.93 23.05
C PRO A 375 -1.96 33.98 22.15
N PRO A 376 -2.07 33.57 20.88
CA PRO A 376 -0.96 33.61 19.94
C PRO A 376 -0.49 35.05 19.71
N LEU A 377 0.82 35.21 19.48
CA LEU A 377 1.46 36.50 19.20
C LEU A 377 1.09 37.08 17.82
N ILE A 378 0.50 36.27 16.95
CA ILE A 378 0.14 36.65 15.58
C ILE A 378 -1.36 36.89 15.52
N ASP A 379 -1.75 38.16 15.35
CA ASP A 379 -3.15 38.58 15.41
C ASP A 379 -3.93 38.30 14.11
N ASN A 380 -3.26 38.22 12.95
CA ASN A 380 -3.91 37.92 11.67
C ASN A 380 -2.92 37.45 10.60
N VAL A 381 -3.29 36.44 9.83
CA VAL A 381 -2.56 35.89 8.69
C VAL A 381 -3.42 35.99 7.43
N VAL A 382 -2.92 36.67 6.40
CA VAL A 382 -3.64 36.86 5.13
C VAL A 382 -3.13 35.88 4.07
N LEU A 383 -3.93 34.87 3.74
CA LEU A 383 -3.60 33.87 2.74
C LEU A 383 -4.29 34.21 1.41
N ARG A 384 -3.62 35.04 0.59
CA ARG A 384 -4.20 35.69 -0.58
C ARG A 384 -4.57 34.74 -1.72
N ASN A 385 -3.81 33.66 -1.88
CA ASN A 385 -3.96 32.70 -2.97
C ASN A 385 -4.72 31.43 -2.54
N LEU A 386 -5.15 31.36 -1.28
CA LEU A 386 -5.78 30.16 -0.74
C LEU A 386 -7.14 29.92 -1.38
N ARG A 387 -7.27 28.80 -2.08
CA ARG A 387 -8.49 28.36 -2.79
C ARG A 387 -9.24 27.29 -2.02
N ARG A 388 -8.53 26.40 -1.31
CA ARG A 388 -9.12 25.31 -0.55
C ARG A 388 -8.64 25.32 0.89
N LEU A 389 -9.59 25.22 1.82
CA LEU A 389 -9.33 25.16 3.25
C LEU A 389 -10.07 23.96 3.86
N PHE A 390 -9.33 23.04 4.47
CA PHE A 390 -9.83 21.99 5.34
C PHE A 390 -9.49 22.33 6.79
N VAL A 391 -10.47 22.29 7.69
CA VAL A 391 -10.23 22.55 9.11
C VAL A 391 -10.93 21.53 9.99
N GLU A 392 -10.13 20.88 10.84
CA GLU A 392 -10.56 20.08 11.98
C GLU A 392 -10.34 20.95 13.24
N GLY A 393 -11.41 21.60 13.72
CA GLY A 393 -11.39 22.62 14.78
C GLY A 393 -11.84 24.02 14.31
N THR A 394 -11.88 25.01 15.22
CA THR A 394 -12.30 26.39 14.84
C THR A 394 -11.46 27.53 15.36
N GLU A 395 -10.59 27.32 16.34
CA GLU A 395 -9.87 28.42 16.99
C GLU A 395 -8.94 29.17 16.04
N ILE A 396 -8.24 28.45 15.15
CA ILE A 396 -7.35 29.07 14.17
C ILE A 396 -8.11 29.97 13.18
N LEU A 397 -9.40 29.72 12.93
CA LEU A 397 -10.20 30.49 11.97
C LEU A 397 -10.32 31.96 12.34
N GLN A 398 -10.22 32.33 13.62
CA GLN A 398 -10.34 33.73 14.04
C GLN A 398 -9.16 34.60 13.55
N TYR A 399 -8.03 33.97 13.22
CA TYR A 399 -6.80 34.65 12.81
C TYR A 399 -6.54 34.63 11.30
N LEU A 400 -7.39 34.00 10.48
CA LEU A 400 -7.12 33.80 9.06
C LEU A 400 -7.91 34.77 8.18
N THR A 401 -7.31 35.35 7.15
CA THR A 401 -8.03 36.13 6.13
C THR A 401 -7.76 35.53 4.75
N THR A 402 -8.78 34.96 4.12
CA THR A 402 -8.65 34.08 2.93
C THR A 402 -9.50 34.59 1.75
N PRO A 403 -9.12 35.72 1.11
CA PRO A 403 -9.97 36.41 0.15
C PRO A 403 -10.28 35.62 -1.14
N ALA A 404 -9.42 34.68 -1.53
CA ALA A 404 -9.60 33.86 -2.73
C ALA A 404 -10.25 32.49 -2.47
N LEU A 405 -10.80 32.26 -1.27
CA LEU A 405 -11.31 30.95 -0.87
C LEU A 405 -12.54 30.54 -1.71
N GLU A 406 -12.48 29.34 -2.30
CA GLU A 406 -13.53 28.76 -3.15
C GLU A 406 -14.10 27.46 -2.57
N ASN A 407 -13.28 26.65 -1.90
CA ASN A 407 -13.68 25.38 -1.30
C ASN A 407 -13.39 25.39 0.20
N LEU A 408 -14.43 25.07 0.98
CA LEU A 408 -14.34 24.96 2.43
C LEU A 408 -14.76 23.55 2.84
N ASP A 409 -13.88 22.83 3.56
CA ASP A 409 -14.16 21.52 4.14
C ASP A 409 -14.03 21.64 5.66
N LEU A 410 -15.08 21.22 6.37
CA LEU A 410 -15.20 21.40 7.81
C LEU A 410 -15.56 20.09 8.47
N GLU A 411 -14.84 19.77 9.54
CA GLU A 411 -15.27 18.72 10.46
C GLU A 411 -16.24 19.29 11.50
N LEU A 412 -17.54 18.98 11.36
CA LEU A 412 -18.59 19.43 12.27
C LEU A 412 -18.58 18.61 13.57
N GLY A 413 -17.85 19.11 14.57
CA GLY A 413 -17.89 18.57 15.93
C GLY A 413 -19.03 19.12 16.81
N ASN A 414 -19.42 20.40 16.64
CA ASN A 414 -20.45 21.09 17.46
C ASN A 414 -20.93 22.42 16.80
N ILE A 415 -22.14 22.90 17.15
CA ILE A 415 -22.72 24.21 16.76
C ILE A 415 -21.85 25.42 17.14
N THR A 416 -21.04 25.28 18.19
CA THR A 416 -20.17 26.36 18.71
C THR A 416 -19.13 26.83 17.70
N MET A 417 -18.95 26.11 16.59
CA MET A 417 -18.02 26.40 15.50
C MET A 417 -18.54 27.49 14.54
N ILE A 418 -19.85 27.72 14.47
CA ILE A 418 -20.48 28.61 13.48
C ILE A 418 -20.00 30.07 13.58
N PRO A 419 -19.88 30.69 14.78
CA PRO A 419 -19.45 32.08 14.88
C PRO A 419 -18.07 32.31 14.25
N TYR A 420 -17.13 31.38 14.47
CA TYR A 420 -15.78 31.47 13.90
C TYR A 420 -15.78 31.42 12.37
N ILE A 421 -16.65 30.60 11.79
CA ILE A 421 -16.81 30.51 10.33
C ILE A 421 -17.46 31.78 9.79
N ALA A 422 -18.52 32.29 10.45
CA ALA A 422 -19.17 33.53 10.04
C ALA A 422 -18.21 34.73 10.08
N ASP A 423 -17.39 34.84 11.13
CA ASP A 423 -16.38 35.89 11.27
C ASP A 423 -15.27 35.76 10.21
N LEU A 424 -14.85 34.53 9.89
CA LEU A 424 -13.92 34.27 8.79
C LEU A 424 -14.48 34.75 7.45
N LEU A 425 -15.72 34.39 7.14
CA LEU A 425 -16.39 34.77 5.89
C LEU A 425 -16.56 36.29 5.79
N LEU A 426 -16.96 36.93 6.89
CA LEU A 426 -17.11 38.38 6.98
C LEU A 426 -15.78 39.11 6.76
N ARG A 427 -14.70 38.63 7.41
CA ARG A 427 -13.36 39.22 7.29
C ARG A 427 -12.75 38.99 5.90
N SER A 428 -12.94 37.79 5.35
CA SER A 428 -12.31 37.37 4.09
C SER A 428 -13.05 37.87 2.86
N LYS A 429 -14.36 38.12 2.95
CA LYS A 429 -15.22 38.54 1.82
C LYS A 429 -15.07 37.64 0.58
N CYS A 430 -14.79 36.36 0.82
CA CYS A 430 -14.58 35.36 -0.21
C CYS A 430 -15.92 34.82 -0.76
N GLN A 431 -15.84 34.04 -1.84
CA GLN A 431 -17.00 33.49 -2.54
C GLN A 431 -16.88 31.97 -2.56
N VAL A 432 -17.23 31.32 -1.45
CA VAL A 432 -17.18 29.85 -1.33
C VAL A 432 -18.23 29.23 -2.25
N ARG A 433 -17.77 28.38 -3.17
CA ARG A 433 -18.57 27.67 -4.18
C ARG A 433 -18.85 26.22 -3.82
N SER A 434 -17.97 25.62 -3.02
CA SER A 434 -18.01 24.22 -2.61
C SER A 434 -17.86 24.11 -1.10
N LEU A 435 -18.80 23.42 -0.46
CA LEU A 435 -18.77 23.14 0.97
C LEU A 435 -18.82 21.63 1.19
N ALA A 436 -17.85 21.10 1.92
CA ALA A 436 -17.87 19.72 2.42
C ALA A 436 -18.01 19.75 3.94
N LEU A 437 -18.90 18.93 4.47
CA LEU A 437 -19.16 18.82 5.91
C LEU A 437 -18.96 17.38 6.33
N THR A 438 -18.00 17.15 7.22
CA THR A 438 -17.69 15.83 7.77
C THR A 438 -18.15 15.75 9.21
N SER A 439 -18.99 14.77 9.55
CA SER A 439 -19.44 14.54 10.92
C SER A 439 -18.89 13.22 11.46
N PRO A 440 -17.92 13.26 12.41
CA PRO A 440 -17.29 12.07 12.96
C PRO A 440 -18.17 11.34 14.01
N ARG A 441 -19.13 12.03 14.64
CA ARG A 441 -19.90 11.52 15.80
C ARG A 441 -21.41 11.31 15.54
N GLY A 442 -21.85 11.23 14.28
CA GLY A 442 -23.25 10.97 13.93
C GLY A 442 -23.82 11.96 12.91
N GLU A 443 -25.13 12.20 12.94
CA GLU A 443 -25.77 13.16 12.04
C GLU A 443 -25.40 14.61 12.41
N PRO A 444 -25.00 15.46 11.44
CA PRO A 444 -24.72 16.87 11.70
C PRO A 444 -25.98 17.60 12.16
N ASP A 445 -25.84 18.55 13.09
CA ASP A 445 -26.96 19.38 13.55
C ASP A 445 -27.53 20.19 12.38
N ILE A 446 -28.78 19.89 12.01
CA ILE A 446 -29.47 20.49 10.87
C ILE A 446 -29.56 22.00 11.01
N ARG A 447 -29.79 22.54 12.22
CA ARG A 447 -29.87 24.00 12.43
C ARG A 447 -28.53 24.68 12.21
N ALA A 448 -27.45 23.98 12.53
CA ALA A 448 -26.09 24.44 12.30
C ALA A 448 -25.81 24.59 10.80
N VAL A 449 -26.18 23.55 10.05
CA VAL A 449 -26.04 23.51 8.60
C VAL A 449 -26.90 24.59 7.95
N GLU A 450 -28.17 24.73 8.35
CA GLU A 450 -29.06 25.78 7.84
C GLU A 450 -28.47 27.19 8.03
N THR A 451 -27.95 27.48 9.23
CA THR A 451 -27.34 28.79 9.54
C THR A 451 -26.09 29.03 8.68
N LEU A 452 -25.26 28.01 8.50
CA LEU A 452 -24.06 28.08 7.66
C LEU A 452 -24.39 28.29 6.18
N LEU A 453 -25.42 27.59 5.67
CA LEU A 453 -25.86 27.74 4.29
C LEU A 453 -26.42 29.14 4.01
N GLN A 454 -27.11 29.76 4.99
CA GLN A 454 -27.56 31.15 4.87
C GLN A 454 -26.39 32.14 4.77
N ALA A 455 -25.24 31.83 5.39
CA ALA A 455 -24.03 32.65 5.30
C ALA A 455 -23.25 32.47 3.98
N LEU A 456 -23.63 31.49 3.15
CA LEU A 456 -22.91 31.09 1.93
C LEU A 456 -23.81 31.20 0.69
N PRO A 457 -24.19 32.41 0.26
CA PRO A 457 -25.15 32.61 -0.84
C PRO A 457 -24.63 32.17 -2.22
N SER A 458 -23.31 32.03 -2.38
CA SER A 458 -22.66 31.65 -3.65
C SER A 458 -22.35 30.16 -3.77
N LEU A 459 -22.87 29.35 -2.84
CA LEU A 459 -22.65 27.92 -2.81
C LEU A 459 -23.31 27.22 -4.00
N SER A 460 -22.52 26.40 -4.70
CA SER A 460 -22.97 25.63 -5.87
C SER A 460 -22.89 24.11 -5.67
N TYR A 461 -22.06 23.66 -4.72
CA TYR A 461 -21.82 22.26 -4.41
C TYR A 461 -21.79 22.06 -2.90
N LEU A 462 -22.58 21.10 -2.41
CA LEU A 462 -22.66 20.72 -1.00
C LEU A 462 -22.43 19.21 -0.90
N GLU A 463 -21.44 18.81 -0.11
CA GLU A 463 -21.14 17.41 0.21
C GLU A 463 -21.29 17.16 1.70
N LEU A 464 -22.08 16.15 2.06
CA LEU A 464 -22.30 15.75 3.45
C LEU A 464 -21.69 14.36 3.65
N ARG A 465 -20.63 14.29 4.46
CA ARG A 465 -19.95 13.05 4.84
C ARG A 465 -20.37 12.66 6.25
N CYS A 466 -21.26 11.69 6.37
CA CYS A 466 -21.65 11.10 7.65
C CYS A 466 -20.89 9.81 7.89
N HIS A 467 -19.99 9.79 8.87
CA HIS A 467 -19.42 8.54 9.38
C HIS A 467 -20.40 7.91 10.37
N ARG A 468 -21.12 6.86 9.94
CA ARG A 468 -21.78 5.96 10.89
C ARG A 468 -20.71 5.07 11.53
N TYR A 469 -20.17 5.47 12.67
CA TYR A 469 -19.53 4.48 13.55
C TYR A 469 -20.60 3.45 13.96
N GLY A 470 -20.38 2.18 13.58
CA GLY A 470 -21.17 1.05 14.08
C GLY A 470 -22.53 0.83 13.42
N ILE A 471 -22.53 0.33 12.18
CA ILE A 471 -23.36 -0.84 11.89
C ILE A 471 -22.38 -1.92 11.48
N GLU A 472 -22.07 -2.81 12.43
CA GLU A 472 -21.74 -4.18 12.09
C GLU A 472 -22.72 -4.61 11.01
N SER A 473 -22.23 -4.91 9.81
CA SER A 473 -23.00 -5.69 8.86
C SER A 473 -23.07 -7.12 9.38
N HIS A 474 -23.70 -7.33 10.53
CA HIS A 474 -24.41 -8.55 10.80
C HIS A 474 -25.56 -8.58 9.78
N TYR A 475 -25.30 -9.26 8.67
CA TYR A 475 -26.34 -9.94 7.92
C TYR A 475 -27.12 -10.83 8.91
N ILE A 476 -28.18 -10.28 9.50
CA ILE A 476 -29.25 -11.07 10.07
C ILE A 476 -30.21 -11.31 8.90
N PRO A 477 -30.32 -12.54 8.37
CA PRO A 477 -31.37 -12.83 7.42
C PRO A 477 -32.70 -12.69 8.16
N ALA A 478 -33.60 -11.86 7.63
CA ALA A 478 -34.98 -11.82 8.11
C ALA A 478 -35.63 -13.22 7.95
N PRO A 479 -36.55 -13.61 8.85
CA PRO A 479 -37.22 -14.91 8.79
C PRO A 479 -38.06 -15.11 7.52
#